data_AF-A0A349JVD4-F1
#
_entry.id   AF-A0A349JVD4-F1
#
_cell.length_a   1.000
_cell.length_b   1.000
_cell.length_c   1.000
_cell.angle_alpha   90.00
_cell.angle_beta   90.00
_cell.angle_gamma   90.00
#
_symmetry.space_group_name_H-M   'P 1'
#
loop_
_entity.id
_entity.type
_entity.pdbx_description
1 polymer ?
#
loop_
_entity_poly.entity_id
_entity_poly.type
_entity_poly.pdbx_seq_one_letter_code
_entity_poly.pdbx_strand_id
1 'polypeptide(L)'
;PLAARGKVMVGVSGGELGIRGFVVALDTETGEEVWRTFTVPAPGEPGNDTWPEGAWRTGGAAVWLTGHFDPDLGLTYWGTGNPGPWIGDQRPGDNLYTNSVIALAIETGELVTHHQYHWNGSWDWDEVSTPLLIDVERDGRTIPGLVHPGRNGYLWLLERSAENIRYVDAQPFVRQNVFTSLDPETGRPTYDEDRKPGTGKPADFCPSLWGGKDWPPAAYNPTTGLLYIPANENLCGSSVGVEVEYQAGRSFTGASTGMSVAPGADHIGELQAWDMNTGQRVWTQEFDSQNWGPVLTTGGGLVFAGGTSDRYFRAFDARTGEILWQQRTNSGVIGVPSTYMVDGVQYVAIQSGWGVDAAAMGRRLDGLRDTSNFVPQGGVVWVFAIEN
;
A
#
# COMPACT_ATOMS: atom_id res chain seq x y z
N PRO A 1 -12.82 -6.52 -4.65
CA PRO A 1 -14.16 -5.89 -4.55
C PRO A 1 -14.61 -5.88 -3.09
N LEU A 2 -15.36 -4.86 -2.68
CA LEU A 2 -15.95 -4.74 -1.34
C LEU A 2 -17.45 -4.98 -1.44
N ALA A 3 -17.99 -5.98 -0.74
CA ALA A 3 -19.43 -6.22 -0.67
C ALA A 3 -19.99 -5.74 0.66
N ALA A 4 -20.91 -4.77 0.63
CA ALA A 4 -21.55 -4.23 1.83
C ALA A 4 -22.89 -3.56 1.48
N ARG A 5 -23.89 -3.66 2.37
CA ARG A 5 -25.20 -2.98 2.25
C ARG A 5 -25.88 -3.16 0.88
N GLY A 6 -25.88 -4.39 0.35
CA GLY A 6 -26.50 -4.73 -0.95
C GLY A 6 -25.74 -4.19 -2.17
N LYS A 7 -24.49 -3.76 -2.01
CA LYS A 7 -23.65 -3.23 -3.08
C LYS A 7 -22.33 -4.01 -3.18
N VAL A 8 -21.86 -4.19 -4.41
CA VAL A 8 -20.49 -4.61 -4.73
C VAL A 8 -19.74 -3.40 -5.28
N MET A 9 -18.77 -2.90 -4.51
CA MET A 9 -17.93 -1.78 -4.89
C MET A 9 -16.61 -2.27 -5.48
N VAL A 10 -16.23 -1.68 -6.62
CA VAL A 10 -15.06 -2.07 -7.40
C VAL A 10 -14.31 -0.82 -7.84
N GLY A 11 -12.98 -0.82 -7.66
CA GLY A 11 -12.11 0.21 -8.21
C GLY A 11 -11.58 -0.16 -9.59
N VAL A 12 -10.45 0.43 -9.98
CA VAL A 12 -9.85 0.27 -11.31
C VAL A 12 -8.32 0.38 -11.25
N SER A 13 -7.63 -0.33 -12.12
CA SER A 13 -6.17 -0.22 -12.36
C SER A 13 -5.88 0.56 -13.64
N GLY A 14 -4.70 1.20 -13.73
CA GLY A 14 -4.24 1.85 -14.95
C GLY A 14 -3.60 3.23 -14.77
N GLY A 15 -3.02 3.53 -13.59
CA GLY A 15 -2.31 4.80 -13.36
C GLY A 15 -1.25 5.08 -14.42
N GLU A 16 -0.54 4.03 -14.84
CA GLU A 16 0.51 4.07 -15.86
C GLU A 16 -0.03 4.27 -17.28
N LEU A 17 -1.35 4.23 -17.49
CA LEU A 17 -2.00 4.36 -18.80
C LEU A 17 -2.80 5.66 -18.95
N GLY A 18 -2.71 6.57 -17.96
CA GLY A 18 -3.43 7.84 -17.99
C GLY A 18 -4.95 7.66 -17.95
N ILE A 19 -5.45 6.72 -17.14
CA ILE A 19 -6.89 6.60 -16.88
C ILE A 19 -7.39 7.77 -16.00
N ARG A 20 -8.71 7.90 -15.88
CA ARG A 20 -9.35 8.63 -14.77
C ARG A 20 -9.85 7.60 -13.76
N GLY A 21 -9.21 7.50 -12.59
CA GLY A 21 -9.56 6.55 -11.55
C GLY A 21 -10.98 6.76 -11.00
N PHE A 22 -11.58 5.69 -10.50
CA PHE A 22 -12.92 5.71 -9.91
C PHE A 22 -13.15 4.54 -8.95
N VAL A 23 -14.19 4.66 -8.13
CA VAL A 23 -14.90 3.56 -7.49
C VAL A 23 -16.32 3.52 -8.06
N VAL A 24 -16.79 2.34 -8.44
CA VAL A 24 -18.18 2.10 -8.85
C VAL A 24 -18.86 1.15 -7.88
N ALA A 25 -20.10 1.43 -7.52
CA ALA A 25 -20.97 0.50 -6.80
C ALA A 25 -21.99 -0.12 -7.74
N LEU A 26 -22.10 -1.44 -7.68
CA LEU A 26 -23.09 -2.22 -8.40
C LEU A 26 -24.07 -2.84 -7.40
N ASP A 27 -25.34 -2.91 -7.74
CA ASP A 27 -26.33 -3.64 -6.95
C ASP A 27 -26.00 -5.14 -6.95
N THR A 28 -26.06 -5.79 -5.77
CA THR A 28 -25.61 -7.20 -5.63
C THR A 28 -26.50 -8.21 -6.34
N GLU A 29 -27.76 -7.88 -6.61
CA GLU A 29 -28.74 -8.79 -7.20
C GLU A 29 -28.82 -8.63 -8.72
N THR A 30 -28.73 -7.40 -9.21
CA THR A 30 -28.95 -7.03 -10.61
C THR A 30 -27.66 -6.74 -11.38
N GLY A 31 -26.60 -6.32 -10.66
CA GLY A 31 -25.36 -5.84 -11.27
C GLY A 31 -25.46 -4.44 -11.89
N GLU A 32 -26.58 -3.74 -11.72
CA GLU A 32 -26.76 -2.37 -12.22
C GLU A 32 -25.91 -1.37 -11.43
N GLU A 33 -25.39 -0.34 -12.10
CA GLU A 33 -24.61 0.73 -11.45
C GLU A 33 -25.52 1.59 -10.56
N VAL A 34 -25.22 1.63 -9.27
CA VAL A 34 -25.92 2.45 -8.28
C VAL A 34 -25.30 3.85 -8.22
N TRP A 35 -23.97 3.91 -8.13
CA TRP A 35 -23.21 5.16 -8.16
C TRP A 35 -21.78 4.93 -8.64
N ARG A 36 -21.14 6.02 -9.07
CA ARG A 36 -19.72 6.06 -9.44
C ARG A 36 -19.11 7.37 -9.00
N THR A 37 -17.94 7.27 -8.38
CA THR A 37 -17.17 8.41 -7.90
C THR A 37 -15.79 8.37 -8.50
N PHE A 38 -15.42 9.41 -9.24
CA PHE A 38 -14.08 9.55 -9.80
C PHE A 38 -13.11 10.08 -8.74
N THR A 39 -11.89 9.57 -8.74
CA THR A 39 -10.82 9.97 -7.81
C THR A 39 -9.98 11.15 -8.32
N VAL A 40 -10.19 11.53 -9.58
CA VAL A 40 -9.65 12.76 -10.17
C VAL A 40 -10.83 13.69 -10.47
N PRO A 41 -10.92 14.87 -9.83
CA PRO A 41 -12.05 15.79 -9.95
C PRO A 41 -12.06 16.51 -11.30
N ALA A 42 -13.23 16.59 -11.93
CA ALA A 42 -13.50 17.34 -13.16
C ALA A 42 -13.87 18.81 -12.85
N PRO A 43 -13.93 19.70 -13.86
CA PRO A 43 -14.29 21.10 -13.66
C PRO A 43 -15.62 21.27 -12.91
N GLY A 44 -15.59 22.02 -11.82
CA GLY A 44 -16.74 22.24 -10.94
C GLY A 44 -16.82 21.28 -9.74
N GLU A 45 -16.00 20.22 -9.71
CA GLU A 45 -15.87 19.32 -8.57
C GLU A 45 -14.78 19.82 -7.59
N PRO A 46 -14.96 19.65 -6.26
CA PRO A 46 -13.94 20.01 -5.27
C PRO A 46 -12.58 19.37 -5.57
N GLY A 47 -11.50 20.14 -5.43
CA GLY A 47 -10.13 19.70 -5.68
C GLY A 47 -9.68 19.83 -7.14
N ASN A 48 -10.57 20.13 -8.09
CA ASN A 48 -10.18 20.33 -9.50
C ASN A 48 -9.23 21.53 -9.69
N ASP A 49 -9.34 22.53 -8.82
CA ASP A 49 -8.46 23.70 -8.76
C ASP A 49 -7.00 23.35 -8.45
N THR A 50 -6.75 22.13 -7.95
CA THR A 50 -5.39 21.59 -7.72
C THR A 50 -4.76 20.92 -8.95
N TRP A 51 -5.43 20.96 -10.10
CA TRP A 51 -4.96 20.39 -11.36
C TRP A 51 -4.81 21.45 -12.44
N PRO A 52 -3.87 21.26 -13.39
CA PRO A 52 -3.87 22.01 -14.62
C PRO A 52 -5.14 21.77 -15.43
N GLU A 53 -5.50 22.75 -16.26
CA GLU A 53 -6.66 22.64 -17.15
C GLU A 53 -6.59 21.37 -18.02
N GLY A 54 -7.67 20.59 -18.01
CA GLY A 54 -7.78 19.37 -18.83
C GLY A 54 -7.04 18.13 -18.31
N ALA A 55 -6.10 18.27 -17.36
CA ALA A 55 -5.32 17.16 -16.81
C ALA A 55 -6.18 16.08 -16.12
N TRP A 56 -7.36 16.47 -15.63
CA TRP A 56 -8.32 15.56 -14.97
C TRP A 56 -8.74 14.36 -15.83
N ARG A 57 -8.63 14.46 -17.16
CA ARG A 57 -9.02 13.39 -18.10
C ARG A 57 -8.07 12.19 -18.08
N THR A 58 -6.82 12.42 -17.68
CA THR A 58 -5.73 11.43 -17.71
C THR A 58 -4.92 11.41 -16.42
N GLY A 59 -5.54 11.86 -15.31
CA GLY A 59 -4.85 12.15 -14.06
C GLY A 59 -4.43 10.94 -13.24
N GLY A 60 -4.75 9.70 -13.65
CA GLY A 60 -4.40 8.49 -12.91
C GLY A 60 -5.34 8.26 -11.71
N ALA A 61 -4.77 8.23 -10.50
CA ALA A 61 -5.46 8.00 -9.23
C ALA A 61 -6.26 6.68 -9.17
N ALA A 62 -5.70 5.63 -9.74
CA ALA A 62 -6.30 4.30 -9.77
C ALA A 62 -6.61 3.78 -8.35
N VAL A 63 -7.65 2.95 -8.20
CA VAL A 63 -8.07 2.33 -6.93
C VAL A 63 -8.03 0.83 -7.11
N TRP A 64 -6.84 0.25 -7.03
CA TRP A 64 -6.62 -1.14 -7.45
C TRP A 64 -6.62 -2.16 -6.31
N LEU A 65 -6.93 -1.71 -5.09
CA LEU A 65 -7.17 -2.57 -3.92
C LEU A 65 -8.60 -2.43 -3.38
N THR A 66 -9.01 -3.41 -2.60
CA THR A 66 -10.33 -3.45 -1.98
C THR A 66 -10.39 -2.45 -0.82
N GLY A 67 -11.47 -1.67 -0.74
CA GLY A 67 -11.72 -0.73 0.35
C GLY A 67 -12.14 -1.41 1.66
N HIS A 68 -12.22 -0.62 2.72
CA HIS A 68 -12.72 -1.04 4.04
C HIS A 68 -14.04 -0.32 4.33
N PHE A 69 -14.87 -0.92 5.18
CA PHE A 69 -16.18 -0.39 5.53
C PHE A 69 -16.28 -0.21 7.04
N ASP A 70 -16.65 1.00 7.47
CA ASP A 70 -17.04 1.28 8.84
C ASP A 70 -18.58 1.34 8.91
N PRO A 71 -19.24 0.33 9.49
CA PRO A 71 -20.69 0.24 9.52
C PRO A 71 -21.35 1.26 10.45
N ASP A 72 -20.63 1.77 11.44
CA ASP A 72 -21.15 2.74 12.41
C ASP A 72 -21.18 4.14 11.82
N LEU A 73 -20.19 4.47 10.98
CA LEU A 73 -20.13 5.73 10.25
C LEU A 73 -20.88 5.70 8.91
N GLY A 74 -21.16 4.52 8.37
CA GLY A 74 -21.73 4.39 7.02
C GLY A 74 -20.76 4.82 5.91
N LEU A 75 -19.46 4.74 6.19
CA LEU A 75 -18.39 5.19 5.30
C LEU A 75 -17.56 4.02 4.79
N THR A 76 -17.16 4.10 3.53
CA THR A 76 -16.13 3.24 2.95
C THR A 76 -14.85 4.04 2.75
N TYR A 77 -13.71 3.40 3.01
CA TYR A 77 -12.38 4.00 2.87
C TYR A 77 -11.63 3.34 1.73
N TRP A 78 -10.97 4.15 0.90
CA TRP A 78 -10.25 3.70 -0.28
C TRP A 78 -8.92 4.44 -0.40
N GLY A 79 -7.84 3.69 -0.60
CA GLY A 79 -6.57 4.28 -0.99
C GLY A 79 -6.57 4.60 -2.50
N THR A 80 -5.96 5.72 -2.88
CA THR A 80 -5.83 6.15 -4.27
C THR A 80 -4.38 6.13 -4.74
N GLY A 81 -4.21 5.80 -6.01
CA GLY A 81 -2.90 5.63 -6.65
C GLY A 81 -2.24 6.93 -7.08
N ASN A 82 -1.14 6.74 -7.79
CA ASN A 82 -0.32 7.79 -8.35
C ASN A 82 -1.08 8.72 -9.33
N PRO A 83 -0.66 9.99 -9.41
CA PRO A 83 -1.06 10.90 -10.47
C PRO A 83 -0.31 10.64 -11.79
N GLY A 84 -1.00 10.79 -12.92
CA GLY A 84 -0.45 10.65 -14.28
C GLY A 84 -0.18 12.00 -14.97
N PRO A 85 0.92 12.17 -15.73
CA PRO A 85 2.07 11.24 -15.84
C PRO A 85 2.89 11.20 -14.56
N TRP A 86 3.89 10.32 -14.43
CA TRP A 86 4.60 10.10 -13.16
C TRP A 86 5.31 11.34 -12.64
N ILE A 87 5.81 12.22 -13.52
CA ILE A 87 6.66 13.35 -13.13
C ILE A 87 5.81 14.58 -12.81
N GLY A 88 5.88 15.06 -11.57
CA GLY A 88 4.99 16.09 -11.04
C GLY A 88 5.09 17.46 -11.71
N ASP A 89 6.22 17.81 -12.33
CA ASP A 89 6.39 19.09 -13.02
C ASP A 89 5.61 19.21 -14.34
N GLN A 90 5.22 18.08 -14.93
CA GLN A 90 4.32 18.03 -16.09
C GLN A 90 2.85 18.22 -15.70
N ARG A 91 2.53 18.25 -14.40
CA ARG A 91 1.18 18.44 -13.85
C ARG A 91 1.20 19.23 -12.53
N PRO A 92 1.65 20.49 -12.55
CA PRO A 92 1.81 21.29 -11.34
C PRO A 92 0.49 21.42 -10.55
N GLY A 93 0.59 21.43 -9.22
CA GLY A 93 -0.55 21.46 -8.30
C GLY A 93 -0.59 20.21 -7.40
N ASP A 94 -1.41 20.22 -6.36
CA ASP A 94 -1.47 19.14 -5.36
C ASP A 94 -1.97 17.81 -5.95
N ASN A 95 -2.70 17.88 -7.07
CA ASN A 95 -3.24 16.72 -7.78
C ASN A 95 -4.24 15.92 -6.93
N LEU A 96 -5.16 16.57 -6.23
CA LEU A 96 -6.16 15.88 -5.41
C LEU A 96 -7.10 15.02 -6.27
N TYR A 97 -7.43 13.77 -5.93
CA TYR A 97 -7.19 13.08 -4.67
C TYR A 97 -6.20 11.94 -4.85
N THR A 98 -5.06 12.15 -5.51
CA THR A 98 -4.04 11.10 -5.71
C THR A 98 -3.26 10.84 -4.42
N ASN A 99 -2.71 9.64 -4.26
CA ASN A 99 -1.90 9.25 -3.10
C ASN A 99 -2.56 9.61 -1.76
N SER A 100 -3.85 9.29 -1.66
CA SER A 100 -4.72 9.71 -0.57
C SER A 100 -5.51 8.51 -0.03
N VAL A 101 -6.00 8.63 1.20
CA VAL A 101 -7.22 7.92 1.60
C VAL A 101 -8.41 8.85 1.34
N ILE A 102 -9.46 8.32 0.71
CA ILE A 102 -10.76 8.99 0.58
C ILE A 102 -11.83 8.23 1.37
N ALA A 103 -12.79 8.95 1.94
CA ALA A 103 -13.98 8.40 2.55
C ALA A 103 -15.21 8.66 1.68
N LEU A 104 -15.90 7.59 1.28
CA LEU A 104 -17.12 7.66 0.47
C LEU A 104 -18.32 7.20 1.29
N ALA A 105 -19.41 7.97 1.26
CA ALA A 105 -20.69 7.54 1.83
C ALA A 105 -21.21 6.30 1.10
N ILE A 106 -21.47 5.21 1.81
CA ILE A 106 -21.77 3.91 1.16
C ILE A 106 -23.05 3.94 0.33
N GLU A 107 -24.04 4.76 0.72
CA GLU A 107 -25.33 4.83 0.04
C GLU A 107 -25.27 5.63 -1.26
N THR A 108 -24.52 6.73 -1.30
CA THR A 108 -24.53 7.70 -2.40
C THR A 108 -23.25 7.74 -3.23
N GLY A 109 -22.14 7.23 -2.71
CA GLY A 109 -20.81 7.39 -3.29
C GLY A 109 -20.19 8.77 -3.06
N GLU A 110 -20.88 9.68 -2.36
CA GLU A 110 -20.39 11.03 -2.10
C GLU A 110 -19.02 10.99 -1.38
N LEU A 111 -18.05 11.75 -1.91
CA LEU A 111 -16.76 11.95 -1.25
C LEU A 111 -16.95 12.89 -0.06
N VAL A 112 -16.91 12.33 1.15
CA VAL A 112 -17.14 13.05 2.40
C VAL A 112 -15.89 13.82 2.82
N THR A 113 -14.73 13.14 2.80
CA THR A 113 -13.45 13.71 3.24
C THR A 113 -12.29 12.89 2.67
N HIS A 114 -11.08 13.41 2.80
CA HIS A 114 -9.85 12.75 2.39
C HIS A 114 -8.67 13.17 3.28
N HIS A 115 -7.58 12.40 3.22
CA HIS A 115 -6.25 12.84 3.64
C HIS A 115 -5.25 12.45 2.55
N GLN A 116 -4.46 13.43 2.07
CA GLN A 116 -3.42 13.20 1.06
C GLN A 116 -2.08 12.99 1.76
N TYR A 117 -1.50 11.79 1.62
CA TYR A 117 -0.25 11.42 2.28
C TYR A 117 0.95 12.15 1.70
N HIS A 118 0.92 12.47 0.40
CA HIS A 118 1.89 13.33 -0.25
C HIS A 118 1.33 13.96 -1.54
N TRP A 119 1.68 15.22 -1.77
CA TRP A 119 1.17 16.08 -2.83
C TRP A 119 2.14 16.13 -4.02
N ASN A 120 1.63 16.25 -5.25
CA ASN A 120 2.46 16.41 -6.47
C ASN A 120 3.66 15.43 -6.56
N GLY A 121 3.43 14.14 -6.27
CA GLY A 121 4.49 13.14 -6.21
C GLY A 121 5.15 12.87 -7.57
N SER A 122 6.44 12.52 -7.56
CA SER A 122 7.25 12.15 -8.74
C SER A 122 7.85 10.73 -8.66
N TRP A 123 7.48 9.94 -7.65
CA TRP A 123 8.20 8.72 -7.26
C TRP A 123 7.44 7.42 -7.55
N ASP A 124 6.22 7.55 -8.10
CA ASP A 124 5.28 6.44 -8.22
C ASP A 124 5.00 5.79 -6.86
N TRP A 125 4.57 6.58 -5.88
CA TRP A 125 4.23 6.10 -4.54
C TRP A 125 2.72 5.97 -4.31
N ASP A 126 2.05 5.10 -5.06
CA ASP A 126 0.64 4.73 -4.83
C ASP A 126 0.33 4.43 -3.36
N GLU A 127 -0.59 5.19 -2.79
CA GLU A 127 -1.10 4.96 -1.45
C GLU A 127 -2.45 4.22 -1.49
N VAL A 128 -2.54 3.23 -2.39
CA VAL A 128 -3.76 2.44 -2.61
C VAL A 128 -4.04 1.39 -1.55
N SER A 129 -3.04 1.06 -0.72
CA SER A 129 -3.28 0.16 0.41
C SER A 129 -4.32 0.82 1.29
N THR A 130 -5.50 0.21 1.36
CA THR A 130 -6.56 0.78 2.18
C THR A 130 -6.10 0.78 3.64
N PRO A 131 -6.16 1.91 4.35
CA PRO A 131 -5.73 1.97 5.74
C PRO A 131 -6.53 1.01 6.61
N LEU A 132 -5.85 0.35 7.55
CA LEU A 132 -6.48 -0.52 8.52
C LEU A 132 -7.35 0.30 9.48
N LEU A 133 -8.57 -0.15 9.73
CA LEU A 133 -9.46 0.44 10.74
C LEU A 133 -9.07 -0.16 12.09
N ILE A 134 -8.39 0.62 12.93
CA ILE A 134 -7.83 0.15 14.21
C ILE A 134 -8.20 1.17 15.28
N ASP A 135 -8.75 0.72 16.40
CA ASP A 135 -8.87 1.57 17.58
C ASP A 135 -7.54 1.56 18.35
N VAL A 136 -6.84 2.68 18.34
CA VAL A 136 -5.47 2.81 18.90
C VAL A 136 -5.54 3.52 20.24
N GLU A 137 -4.96 2.91 21.28
CA GLU A 137 -4.89 3.51 22.61
C GLU A 137 -3.61 4.33 22.74
N ARG A 138 -3.72 5.66 22.71
CA ARG A 138 -2.54 6.55 22.79
C ARG A 138 -2.82 7.74 23.71
N ASP A 139 -1.88 8.02 24.61
CA ASP A 139 -1.96 9.11 25.58
C ASP A 139 -3.26 9.14 26.42
N GLY A 140 -3.80 7.95 26.74
CA GLY A 140 -5.02 7.78 27.52
C GLY A 140 -6.32 8.02 26.74
N ARG A 141 -6.24 8.09 25.40
CA ARG A 141 -7.38 8.23 24.49
C ARG A 141 -7.42 7.06 23.51
N THR A 142 -8.62 6.50 23.31
CA THR A 142 -8.92 5.63 22.17
C THR A 142 -9.12 6.47 20.92
N ILE A 143 -8.27 6.26 19.92
CA ILE A 143 -8.32 6.94 18.62
C ILE A 143 -8.97 5.97 17.63
N PRO A 144 -10.13 6.29 17.02
CA PRO A 144 -10.66 5.52 15.90
C PRO A 144 -9.75 5.73 14.69
N GLY A 145 -8.74 4.88 14.56
CA GLY A 145 -7.60 5.07 13.68
C GLY A 145 -7.84 4.61 12.24
N LEU A 146 -7.17 5.28 11.32
CA LEU A 146 -6.78 4.77 10.00
C LEU A 146 -5.27 4.61 10.03
N VAL A 147 -4.80 3.37 10.04
CA VAL A 147 -3.37 3.05 10.12
C VAL A 147 -2.86 2.59 8.76
N HIS A 148 -1.84 3.27 8.25
CA HIS A 148 -1.37 3.08 6.89
C HIS A 148 0.16 3.02 6.83
N PRO A 149 0.76 1.82 6.69
CA PRO A 149 2.15 1.70 6.29
C PRO A 149 2.26 2.01 4.79
N GLY A 150 2.64 3.26 4.49
CA GLY A 150 2.60 3.82 3.15
C GLY A 150 3.74 3.37 2.26
N ARG A 151 3.50 3.45 0.95
CA ARG A 151 4.51 3.12 -0.07
C ARG A 151 5.68 4.10 0.01
N ASN A 152 5.40 5.34 0.41
CA ASN A 152 6.38 6.39 0.71
C ASN A 152 7.33 6.10 1.89
N GLY A 153 7.15 4.99 2.62
CA GLY A 153 8.01 4.57 3.72
C GLY A 153 7.64 5.13 5.09
N TYR A 154 6.50 5.82 5.22
CA TYR A 154 5.97 6.30 6.50
C TYR A 154 4.83 5.41 7.00
N LEU A 155 4.80 5.14 8.30
CA LEU A 155 3.67 4.55 9.02
C LEU A 155 2.81 5.71 9.53
N TRP A 156 1.64 5.88 8.91
CA TRP A 156 0.70 6.95 9.20
C TRP A 156 -0.37 6.48 10.19
N LEU A 157 -0.69 7.34 11.15
CA LEU A 157 -1.86 7.25 12.01
C LEU A 157 -2.73 8.47 11.76
N LEU A 158 -3.95 8.23 11.28
CA LEU A 158 -4.99 9.24 11.14
C LEU A 158 -6.17 8.88 12.04
N GLU A 159 -7.02 9.83 12.35
CA GLU A 159 -8.28 9.63 13.08
C GLU A 159 -9.46 9.77 12.11
N ARG A 160 -10.37 8.78 12.10
CA ARG A 160 -11.60 8.81 11.29
C ARG A 160 -12.80 9.25 12.13
N SER A 161 -13.69 10.00 11.49
CA SER A 161 -15.00 10.37 12.03
C SER A 161 -16.02 10.41 10.91
N ALA A 162 -17.29 10.68 11.23
CA ALA A 162 -18.36 10.78 10.24
C ALA A 162 -18.13 11.91 9.21
N GLU A 163 -17.35 12.94 9.56
CA GLU A 163 -17.22 14.18 8.77
C GLU A 163 -15.78 14.44 8.30
N ASN A 164 -14.77 13.81 8.93
CA ASN A 164 -13.37 14.19 8.71
C ASN A 164 -12.40 13.03 8.94
N ILE A 165 -11.25 13.11 8.25
CA ILE A 165 -10.04 12.33 8.51
C ILE A 165 -8.96 13.32 8.97
N ARG A 166 -8.52 13.20 10.23
CA ARG A 166 -7.52 14.11 10.83
C ARG A 166 -6.17 13.42 10.94
N TYR A 167 -5.10 14.14 10.66
CA TYR A 167 -3.75 13.68 10.96
C TYR A 167 -3.56 13.55 12.48
N VAL A 168 -2.88 12.50 12.91
CA VAL A 168 -2.50 12.29 14.32
C VAL A 168 -0.98 12.23 14.43
N ASP A 169 -0.35 11.32 13.71
CA ASP A 169 1.10 11.10 13.74
C ASP A 169 1.58 10.33 12.52
N ALA A 170 2.86 10.43 12.18
CA ALA A 170 3.51 9.57 11.20
C ALA A 170 5.03 9.54 11.39
N GLN A 171 5.62 8.39 11.13
CA GLN A 171 7.07 8.20 11.24
C GLN A 171 7.59 7.23 10.17
N PRO A 172 8.86 7.36 9.74
CA PRO A 172 9.46 6.39 8.84
C PRO A 172 9.46 4.98 9.46
N PHE A 173 9.00 3.98 8.71
CA PHE A 173 9.17 2.56 9.07
C PHE A 173 10.26 1.87 8.25
N VAL A 174 10.75 2.53 7.20
CA VAL A 174 11.94 2.15 6.44
C VAL A 174 12.82 3.38 6.17
N ARG A 175 14.03 3.19 5.65
CA ARG A 175 14.87 4.27 5.13
C ARG A 175 14.10 5.13 4.13
N GLN A 176 14.08 6.42 4.45
CA GLN A 176 13.45 7.45 3.64
C GLN A 176 14.36 8.68 3.62
N ASN A 177 14.43 9.35 2.47
CA ASN A 177 15.25 10.58 2.33
C ASN A 177 14.56 11.72 1.59
N VAL A 178 13.27 11.58 1.25
CA VAL A 178 12.54 12.59 0.46
C VAL A 178 11.82 13.59 1.34
N PHE A 179 11.33 13.20 2.51
CA PHE A 179 10.52 14.06 3.37
C PHE A 179 11.45 14.66 4.42
N THR A 180 11.58 15.98 4.41
CA THR A 180 12.45 16.70 5.36
C THR A 180 11.73 17.03 6.66
N SER A 181 10.41 17.19 6.59
CA SER A 181 9.51 17.36 7.73
C SER A 181 8.06 17.04 7.32
N LEU A 182 7.22 16.82 8.33
CA LEU A 182 5.77 16.83 8.20
C LEU A 182 5.22 18.03 8.96
N ASP A 183 4.22 18.71 8.38
CA ASP A 183 3.45 19.71 9.11
C ASP A 183 2.72 19.05 10.29
N PRO A 184 2.85 19.58 11.52
CA PRO A 184 2.37 18.90 12.73
C PRO A 184 0.84 18.86 12.87
N GLU A 185 0.10 19.69 12.13
CA GLU A 185 -1.37 19.72 12.19
C GLU A 185 -2.01 18.91 11.06
N THR A 186 -1.43 18.98 9.87
CA THR A 186 -2.00 18.41 8.64
C THR A 186 -1.32 17.15 8.17
N GLY A 187 -0.09 16.87 8.64
CA GLY A 187 0.74 15.78 8.14
C GLY A 187 1.33 16.04 6.76
N ARG A 188 1.16 17.25 6.19
CA ARG A 188 1.65 17.57 4.84
C ARG A 188 3.18 17.52 4.79
N PRO A 189 3.79 16.74 3.89
CA PRO A 189 5.25 16.66 3.80
C PRO A 189 5.88 17.88 3.11
N THR A 190 7.03 18.31 3.63
CA THR A 190 8.01 19.12 2.92
C THR A 190 9.04 18.21 2.26
N TYR A 191 9.42 18.50 1.02
CA TYR A 191 10.35 17.67 0.26
C TYR A 191 11.79 18.17 0.29
N ASP A 192 12.74 17.25 0.22
CA ASP A 192 14.08 17.52 -0.28
C ASP A 192 13.99 17.57 -1.82
N GLU A 193 14.07 18.78 -2.38
CA GLU A 193 13.92 18.99 -3.82
C GLU A 193 15.05 18.33 -4.62
N ASP A 194 16.23 18.07 -4.05
CA ASP A 194 17.29 17.32 -4.75
C ASP A 194 16.90 15.84 -4.94
N ARG A 195 15.92 15.35 -4.18
CA ARG A 195 15.38 13.99 -4.22
C ARG A 195 14.08 13.89 -5.02
N LYS A 196 13.56 15.01 -5.55
CA LYS A 196 12.37 15.05 -6.40
C LYS A 196 12.76 15.03 -7.88
N PRO A 197 12.49 13.92 -8.61
CA PRO A 197 12.70 13.86 -10.05
C PRO A 197 11.85 14.89 -10.80
N GLY A 198 12.42 15.40 -11.89
CA GLY A 198 11.75 16.32 -12.82
C GLY A 198 12.07 15.97 -14.26
N THR A 199 11.44 16.66 -15.19
CA THR A 199 11.67 16.53 -16.63
C THR A 199 13.10 16.98 -16.95
N GLY A 200 13.93 16.05 -17.43
CA GLY A 200 15.37 16.28 -17.64
C GLY A 200 16.20 16.42 -16.35
N LYS A 201 15.59 16.29 -15.16
CA LYS A 201 16.26 16.37 -13.86
C LYS A 201 16.29 14.99 -13.19
N PRO A 202 17.42 14.27 -13.24
CA PRO A 202 17.56 13.02 -12.52
C PRO A 202 17.59 13.26 -11.01
N ALA A 203 17.01 12.34 -10.24
CA ALA A 203 17.12 12.31 -8.79
C ALA A 203 17.14 10.88 -8.27
N ASP A 204 17.85 10.67 -7.15
CA ASP A 204 17.87 9.42 -6.39
C ASP A 204 17.06 9.60 -5.10
N PHE A 205 16.31 8.57 -4.71
CA PHE A 205 15.37 8.65 -3.59
C PHE A 205 15.18 7.30 -2.91
N CYS A 206 14.80 7.32 -1.64
CA CYS A 206 14.41 6.14 -0.89
C CYS A 206 13.05 6.40 -0.21
N PRO A 207 12.14 5.41 -0.18
CA PRO A 207 12.28 4.08 -0.79
C PRO A 207 12.19 4.11 -2.33
N SER A 208 12.42 2.98 -3.00
CA SER A 208 12.25 2.86 -4.47
C SER A 208 10.79 3.09 -4.91
N LEU A 209 10.50 3.01 -6.22
CA LEU A 209 9.12 3.08 -6.72
C LEU A 209 8.20 1.98 -6.17
N TRP A 210 8.73 0.81 -5.80
CA TRP A 210 7.94 -0.23 -5.13
C TRP A 210 7.75 0.04 -3.63
N GLY A 211 8.40 1.09 -3.12
CA GLY A 211 8.23 1.64 -1.79
C GLY A 211 8.75 0.78 -0.64
N GLY A 212 8.47 1.27 0.57
CA GLY A 212 8.74 0.56 1.83
C GLY A 212 7.79 -0.60 2.06
N LYS A 213 6.59 -0.54 1.46
CA LYS A 213 5.60 -1.62 1.38
C LYS A 213 4.76 -1.37 0.13
N ASP A 214 4.56 -2.40 -0.69
CA ASP A 214 3.69 -2.32 -1.87
C ASP A 214 2.26 -2.77 -1.50
N TRP A 215 1.57 -3.52 -2.36
CA TRP A 215 0.22 -4.03 -2.09
C TRP A 215 0.05 -5.04 -0.94
N PRO A 216 1.05 -5.85 -0.54
CA PRO A 216 0.83 -6.86 0.49
C PRO A 216 0.25 -6.26 1.77
N PRO A 217 -0.88 -6.80 2.28
CA PRO A 217 -1.51 -6.27 3.48
C PRO A 217 -0.67 -6.58 4.72
N ALA A 218 -0.59 -5.57 5.60
CA ALA A 218 -0.18 -5.73 6.99
C ALA A 218 -1.32 -6.37 7.81
N ALA A 219 -1.00 -6.89 8.99
CA ALA A 219 -2.00 -7.48 9.90
C ALA A 219 -1.88 -6.88 11.30
N TYR A 220 -3.01 -6.65 11.97
CA TYR A 220 -3.05 -6.13 13.34
C TYR A 220 -3.62 -7.17 14.30
N ASN A 221 -3.01 -7.28 15.49
CA ASN A 221 -3.48 -8.17 16.55
C ASN A 221 -3.97 -7.33 17.75
N PRO A 222 -5.29 -7.26 17.99
CA PRO A 222 -5.86 -6.44 19.07
C PRO A 222 -5.49 -6.95 20.48
N THR A 223 -5.12 -8.23 20.65
CA THR A 223 -4.70 -8.76 21.95
C THR A 223 -3.29 -8.30 22.32
N THR A 224 -2.39 -8.14 21.33
CA THR A 224 -1.02 -7.69 21.57
C THR A 224 -0.84 -6.19 21.38
N GLY A 225 -1.75 -5.53 20.64
CA GLY A 225 -1.60 -4.13 20.21
C GLY A 225 -0.61 -3.96 19.06
N LEU A 226 -0.14 -5.06 18.45
CA LEU A 226 0.94 -5.04 17.47
C LEU A 226 0.40 -5.06 16.02
N LEU A 227 0.99 -4.21 15.18
CA LEU A 227 0.87 -4.22 13.73
C LEU A 227 2.09 -4.91 13.12
N TYR A 228 1.85 -5.85 12.20
CA TYR A 228 2.87 -6.60 11.48
C TYR A 228 2.97 -6.14 10.03
N ILE A 229 4.11 -5.56 9.65
CA ILE A 229 4.32 -4.92 8.35
C ILE A 229 5.32 -5.74 7.51
N PRO A 230 4.94 -6.23 6.31
CA PRO A 230 5.88 -6.81 5.37
C PRO A 230 6.60 -5.68 4.60
N ALA A 231 7.81 -5.33 5.03
CA ALA A 231 8.52 -4.15 4.55
C ALA A 231 9.70 -4.48 3.61
N ASN A 232 10.11 -3.50 2.81
CA ASN A 232 11.32 -3.48 1.99
C ASN A 232 12.22 -2.32 2.45
N GLU A 233 13.16 -2.63 3.33
CA GLU A 233 14.20 -1.74 3.83
C GLU A 233 15.37 -1.67 2.83
N ASN A 234 16.13 -0.57 2.87
CA ASN A 234 17.35 -0.33 2.10
C ASN A 234 17.19 -0.37 0.57
N LEU A 235 15.96 -0.41 0.04
CA LEU A 235 15.68 -0.39 -1.39
C LEU A 235 15.39 1.04 -1.86
N CYS A 236 16.25 1.58 -2.72
CA CYS A 236 16.15 2.94 -3.23
C CYS A 236 15.92 2.95 -4.75
N GLY A 237 15.45 4.08 -5.26
CA GLY A 237 15.17 4.31 -6.66
C GLY A 237 15.93 5.50 -7.22
N SER A 238 15.97 5.58 -8.54
CA SER A 238 16.29 6.82 -9.23
C SER A 238 15.33 7.01 -10.39
N SER A 239 15.08 8.25 -10.79
CA SER A 239 14.24 8.54 -11.95
C SER A 239 14.64 9.84 -12.62
N VAL A 240 14.42 9.91 -13.93
CA VAL A 240 14.48 11.14 -14.72
C VAL A 240 13.25 11.21 -15.60
N GLY A 241 12.61 12.39 -15.62
CA GLY A 241 11.43 12.62 -16.42
C GLY A 241 11.76 12.84 -17.89
N VAL A 242 10.87 12.34 -18.74
CA VAL A 242 10.83 12.60 -20.18
C VAL A 242 9.45 13.10 -20.54
N GLU A 243 9.36 13.98 -21.53
CA GLU A 243 8.07 14.43 -22.04
C GLU A 243 7.30 13.24 -22.61
N VAL A 244 6.01 13.18 -22.32
CA VAL A 244 5.12 12.14 -22.82
C VAL A 244 3.79 12.73 -23.24
N GLU A 245 3.33 12.34 -24.42
CA GLU A 245 1.99 12.66 -24.90
C GLU A 245 1.06 11.48 -24.60
N TYR A 246 -0.17 11.79 -24.16
CA TYR A 246 -1.17 10.76 -23.93
C TYR A 246 -1.62 10.13 -25.26
N GLN A 247 -1.58 8.80 -25.31
CA GLN A 247 -2.22 8.01 -26.35
C GLN A 247 -2.98 6.85 -25.71
N ALA A 248 -4.28 6.75 -25.97
CA ALA A 248 -5.11 5.68 -25.43
C ALA A 248 -4.51 4.29 -25.73
N GLY A 249 -4.36 3.47 -24.68
CA GLY A 249 -3.76 2.13 -24.76
C GLY A 249 -2.23 2.09 -24.76
N ARG A 250 -1.54 3.24 -24.61
CA ARG A 250 -0.09 3.31 -24.40
C ARG A 250 0.24 3.69 -22.97
N SER A 251 1.49 3.40 -22.57
CA SER A 251 2.05 3.91 -21.33
C SER A 251 2.08 5.45 -21.34
N PHE A 252 1.73 6.04 -20.21
CA PHE A 252 1.71 7.46 -19.93
C PHE A 252 2.53 7.79 -18.67
N THR A 253 3.61 7.03 -18.42
CA THR A 253 4.48 7.26 -17.25
C THR A 253 5.39 8.47 -17.43
N GLY A 254 6.05 8.60 -18.57
CA GLY A 254 6.96 9.74 -18.83
C GLY A 254 8.23 9.73 -17.96
N ALA A 255 8.73 8.55 -17.60
CA ALA A 255 9.91 8.41 -16.74
C ALA A 255 10.82 7.27 -17.18
N SER A 256 12.12 7.46 -17.02
CA SER A 256 13.12 6.38 -16.99
C SER A 256 13.54 6.14 -15.55
N THR A 257 13.55 4.88 -15.11
CA THR A 257 13.78 4.51 -13.69
C THR A 257 14.99 3.61 -13.50
N GLY A 258 15.71 3.84 -12.39
CA GLY A 258 16.70 2.93 -11.84
C GLY A 258 16.29 2.38 -10.47
N MET A 259 17.02 1.37 -10.01
CA MET A 259 16.91 0.83 -8.65
C MET A 259 18.31 0.67 -8.08
N SER A 260 18.47 0.91 -6.79
CA SER A 260 19.72 0.75 -6.07
C SER A 260 19.47 0.19 -4.67
N VAL A 261 20.52 -0.35 -4.07
CA VAL A 261 20.51 -0.78 -2.66
C VAL A 261 21.30 0.25 -1.86
N ALA A 262 20.79 0.62 -0.69
CA ALA A 262 21.43 1.59 0.17
C ALA A 262 22.86 1.14 0.55
N PRO A 263 23.84 2.06 0.60
CA PRO A 263 25.20 1.71 0.98
C PRO A 263 25.26 1.03 2.35
N GLY A 264 25.95 -0.12 2.42
CA GLY A 264 26.12 -0.90 3.64
C GLY A 264 24.92 -1.76 4.04
N ALA A 265 23.88 -1.86 3.21
CA ALA A 265 22.74 -2.72 3.48
C ALA A 265 23.12 -4.21 3.46
N ASP A 266 22.68 -4.94 4.47
CA ASP A 266 22.83 -6.39 4.63
C ASP A 266 21.55 -7.17 4.27
N HIS A 267 20.38 -6.54 4.39
CA HIS A 267 19.07 -7.14 4.04
C HIS A 267 18.21 -6.19 3.18
N ILE A 268 17.10 -6.71 2.66
CA ILE A 268 16.07 -5.91 1.95
C ILE A 268 14.71 -6.13 2.58
N GLY A 269 14.26 -7.38 2.69
CA GLY A 269 12.95 -7.70 3.23
C GLY A 269 12.96 -7.64 4.74
N GLU A 270 11.87 -7.16 5.31
CA GLU A 270 11.60 -7.22 6.74
C GLU A 270 10.17 -7.70 7.01
N LEU A 271 9.97 -8.41 8.12
CA LEU A 271 8.69 -8.46 8.81
C LEU A 271 8.87 -7.69 10.11
N GLN A 272 8.23 -6.52 10.22
CA GLN A 272 8.34 -5.65 11.38
C GLN A 272 7.12 -5.82 12.27
N ALA A 273 7.29 -5.73 13.59
CA ALA A 273 6.21 -5.54 14.54
C ALA A 273 6.28 -4.16 15.18
N TRP A 274 5.17 -3.43 15.14
CA TRP A 274 5.03 -2.10 15.73
C TRP A 274 3.94 -2.11 16.78
N ASP A 275 4.25 -1.62 17.98
CA ASP A 275 3.24 -1.33 18.99
C ASP A 275 2.54 -0.04 18.60
N MET A 276 1.27 -0.15 18.24
CA MET A 276 0.48 0.99 17.77
C MET A 276 0.15 1.98 18.88
N ASN A 277 0.17 1.54 20.14
CA ASN A 277 -0.13 2.40 21.28
C ASN A 277 1.04 3.35 21.61
N THR A 278 2.27 2.87 21.41
CA THR A 278 3.49 3.65 21.67
C THR A 278 4.13 4.22 20.40
N GLY A 279 3.77 3.69 19.23
CA GLY A 279 4.42 3.99 17.97
C GLY A 279 5.84 3.41 17.88
N GLN A 280 6.20 2.39 18.65
CA GLN A 280 7.56 1.85 18.65
C GLN A 280 7.66 0.52 17.91
N ARG A 281 8.73 0.35 17.12
CA ARG A 281 9.10 -0.95 16.55
C ARG A 281 9.60 -1.87 17.67
N VAL A 282 8.91 -2.98 17.87
CA VAL A 282 9.16 -3.95 18.95
C VAL A 282 10.20 -4.98 18.51
N TRP A 283 10.05 -5.52 17.30
CA TRP A 283 11.00 -6.46 16.71
C TRP A 283 10.95 -6.38 15.19
N THR A 284 12.01 -6.90 14.55
CA THR A 284 12.12 -7.08 13.11
C THR A 284 12.71 -8.45 12.81
N GLN A 285 12.11 -9.18 11.88
CA GLN A 285 12.73 -10.31 11.21
C GLN A 285 13.23 -9.87 9.82
N GLU A 286 14.54 -9.96 9.61
CA GLU A 286 15.20 -9.54 8.38
C GLU A 286 15.32 -10.70 7.38
N PHE A 287 15.34 -10.36 6.09
CA PHE A 287 15.50 -11.27 4.96
C PHE A 287 16.41 -10.68 3.88
N ASP A 288 17.29 -11.50 3.33
CA ASP A 288 18.18 -11.10 2.24
C ASP A 288 17.39 -10.61 1.01
N SER A 289 16.29 -11.28 0.67
CA SER A 289 15.41 -10.90 -0.43
C SER A 289 14.40 -9.83 -0.02
N GLN A 290 13.81 -9.16 -1.01
CA GLN A 290 12.59 -8.38 -0.81
C GLN A 290 11.48 -9.21 -0.13
N ASN A 291 10.55 -8.52 0.52
CA ASN A 291 9.36 -9.12 1.11
C ASN A 291 8.10 -8.65 0.37
N TRP A 292 7.42 -9.60 -0.28
CA TRP A 292 6.13 -9.39 -0.95
C TRP A 292 4.98 -10.17 -0.28
N GLY A 293 5.18 -10.60 0.97
CA GLY A 293 4.32 -11.58 1.63
C GLY A 293 3.20 -10.90 2.41
N PRO A 294 1.93 -11.09 2.01
CA PRO A 294 0.80 -10.71 2.86
C PRO A 294 0.87 -11.40 4.22
N VAL A 295 0.39 -10.71 5.25
CA VAL A 295 0.48 -11.18 6.64
C VAL A 295 -0.91 -11.55 7.18
N LEU A 296 -0.97 -12.62 7.98
CA LEU A 296 -2.13 -13.00 8.80
C LEU A 296 -1.67 -13.13 10.26
N THR A 297 -2.43 -12.60 11.21
CA THR A 297 -2.23 -12.88 12.64
C THR A 297 -3.46 -13.52 13.24
N THR A 298 -3.29 -14.30 14.31
CA THR A 298 -4.37 -15.07 14.94
C THR A 298 -4.39 -14.89 16.45
N GLY A 299 -5.54 -15.19 17.08
CA GLY A 299 -5.71 -15.15 18.54
C GLY A 299 -4.82 -16.12 19.30
N GLY A 300 -4.21 -17.10 18.63
CA GLY A 300 -3.21 -18.01 19.21
C GLY A 300 -1.83 -17.38 19.43
N GLY A 301 -1.65 -16.10 19.12
CA GLY A 301 -0.35 -15.42 19.25
C GLY A 301 0.63 -15.79 18.14
N LEU A 302 0.12 -16.11 16.94
CA LEU A 302 0.92 -16.45 15.77
C LEU A 302 0.75 -15.40 14.66
N VAL A 303 1.84 -15.17 13.93
CA VAL A 303 1.86 -14.41 12.68
C VAL A 303 2.28 -15.34 11.56
N PHE A 304 1.53 -15.37 10.47
CA PHE A 304 1.83 -16.16 9.28
C PHE A 304 2.19 -15.23 8.13
N ALA A 305 3.34 -15.48 7.50
CA ALA A 305 3.77 -14.73 6.32
C ALA A 305 4.64 -15.57 5.40
N GLY A 306 4.65 -15.18 4.13
CA GLY A 306 5.57 -15.69 3.11
C GLY A 306 6.38 -14.55 2.51
N GLY A 307 6.41 -14.43 1.18
CA GLY A 307 6.90 -13.21 0.52
C GLY A 307 8.36 -13.18 0.14
N THR A 308 9.16 -14.12 0.61
CA THR A 308 10.61 -14.18 0.38
C THR A 308 10.95 -15.10 -0.78
N SER A 309 12.10 -14.86 -1.42
CA SER A 309 12.55 -15.64 -2.59
C SER A 309 12.91 -17.10 -2.27
N ASP A 310 13.13 -17.43 -1.00
CA ASP A 310 13.40 -18.78 -0.52
C ASP A 310 12.18 -19.73 -0.52
N ARG A 311 10.98 -19.16 -0.71
CA ARG A 311 9.67 -19.84 -0.86
C ARG A 311 9.08 -20.43 0.42
N TYR A 312 9.60 -20.05 1.57
CA TYR A 312 9.02 -20.49 2.83
C TYR A 312 7.75 -19.71 3.17
N PHE A 313 6.71 -20.45 3.56
CA PHE A 313 5.62 -19.94 4.36
C PHE A 313 5.94 -20.24 5.84
N ARG A 314 5.84 -19.22 6.70
CA ARG A 314 6.34 -19.27 8.07
C ARG A 314 5.25 -18.91 9.06
N ALA A 315 5.36 -19.47 10.25
CA ALA A 315 4.66 -19.01 11.44
C ALA A 315 5.68 -18.44 12.43
N PHE A 316 5.43 -17.24 12.92
CA PHE A 316 6.24 -16.51 13.87
C PHE A 316 5.48 -16.35 15.19
N ASP A 317 6.20 -16.33 16.31
CA ASP A 317 5.66 -15.84 17.57
C ASP A 317 5.31 -14.36 17.44
N ALA A 318 4.08 -14.00 17.79
CA ALA A 318 3.54 -12.66 17.61
C ALA A 318 4.28 -11.58 18.43
N ARG A 319 4.92 -11.93 19.55
CA ARG A 319 5.57 -10.99 20.47
C ARG A 319 7.07 -10.90 20.27
N THR A 320 7.71 -11.97 19.82
CA THR A 320 9.18 -12.03 19.70
C THR A 320 9.67 -12.03 18.25
N GLY A 321 8.81 -12.40 17.29
CA GLY A 321 9.22 -12.59 15.90
C GLY A 321 9.98 -13.90 15.65
N GLU A 322 10.11 -14.77 16.64
CA GLU A 322 10.79 -16.07 16.49
C GLU A 322 10.04 -16.96 15.49
N ILE A 323 10.77 -17.54 14.53
CA ILE A 323 10.20 -18.54 13.61
C ILE A 323 9.91 -19.83 14.39
N LEU A 324 8.63 -20.16 14.58
CA LEU A 324 8.19 -21.37 15.26
C LEU A 324 8.00 -22.55 14.30
N TRP A 325 7.65 -22.23 13.06
CA TRP A 325 7.41 -23.23 12.02
C TRP A 325 7.63 -22.64 10.63
N GLN A 326 8.05 -23.48 9.68
CA GLN A 326 8.11 -23.10 8.28
C GLN A 326 7.91 -24.30 7.35
N GLN A 327 7.27 -24.04 6.21
CA GLN A 327 7.14 -25.00 5.11
C GLN A 327 7.58 -24.34 3.81
N ARG A 328 8.47 -25.01 3.07
CA ARG A 328 8.82 -24.58 1.72
C ARG A 328 7.71 -24.95 0.75
N THR A 329 7.21 -23.99 0.01
CA THR A 329 6.15 -24.18 -1.00
C THR A 329 6.73 -24.29 -2.41
N ASN A 330 5.89 -24.59 -3.41
CA ASN A 330 6.35 -24.80 -4.80
C ASN A 330 6.94 -23.53 -5.43
N SER A 331 6.38 -22.37 -5.08
CA SER A 331 6.67 -21.04 -5.62
C SER A 331 6.83 -20.04 -4.48
N GLY A 332 7.21 -18.80 -4.77
CA GLY A 332 7.15 -17.75 -3.76
C GLY A 332 5.70 -17.41 -3.39
N VAL A 333 5.47 -16.96 -2.17
CA VAL A 333 4.13 -16.69 -1.63
C VAL A 333 3.83 -15.22 -1.73
N ILE A 334 2.89 -14.84 -2.59
CA ILE A 334 2.31 -13.50 -2.64
C ILE A 334 0.79 -13.52 -2.40
N GLY A 335 0.16 -14.69 -2.23
CA GLY A 335 -1.25 -14.78 -1.88
C GLY A 335 -1.52 -14.31 -0.44
N VAL A 336 -2.74 -13.89 -0.14
CA VAL A 336 -3.14 -13.49 1.21
C VAL A 336 -3.47 -14.73 2.04
N PRO A 337 -2.74 -15.03 3.14
CA PRO A 337 -3.07 -16.17 4.00
C PRO A 337 -4.45 -15.99 4.64
N SER A 338 -5.22 -17.06 4.71
CA SER A 338 -6.56 -17.08 5.30
C SER A 338 -6.67 -18.24 6.27
N THR A 339 -7.50 -18.10 7.31
CA THR A 339 -7.78 -19.18 8.26
C THR A 339 -9.28 -19.37 8.44
N TYR A 340 -9.70 -20.62 8.63
CA TYR A 340 -11.10 -21.01 8.79
C TYR A 340 -11.21 -22.30 9.62
N MET A 341 -12.43 -22.66 10.04
CA MET A 341 -12.69 -23.92 10.74
C MET A 341 -13.65 -24.81 9.95
N VAL A 342 -13.38 -26.11 9.94
CA VAL A 342 -14.29 -27.16 9.44
C VAL A 342 -14.32 -28.28 10.47
N ASP A 343 -15.52 -28.68 10.90
CA ASP A 343 -15.73 -29.78 11.86
C ASP A 343 -14.85 -29.70 13.12
N GLY A 344 -14.64 -28.48 13.63
CA GLY A 344 -13.85 -28.22 14.84
C GLY A 344 -12.33 -28.15 14.64
N VAL A 345 -11.85 -28.33 13.41
CA VAL A 345 -10.43 -28.23 13.06
C VAL A 345 -10.15 -26.87 12.41
N GLN A 346 -9.15 -26.15 12.90
CA GLN A 346 -8.68 -24.90 12.27
C GLN A 346 -7.70 -25.21 11.13
N TYR A 347 -7.93 -24.58 9.99
CA TYR A 347 -7.10 -24.64 8.80
C TYR A 347 -6.47 -23.28 8.51
N VAL A 348 -5.25 -23.29 7.96
CA VAL A 348 -4.60 -22.12 7.37
C VAL A 348 -4.34 -22.43 5.90
N ALA A 349 -4.89 -21.61 5.00
CA ALA A 349 -4.73 -21.74 3.57
C ALA A 349 -3.91 -20.58 2.99
N ILE A 350 -3.08 -20.89 2.00
CA ILE A 350 -2.24 -19.91 1.33
C ILE A 350 -2.00 -20.29 -0.14
N GLN A 351 -2.05 -19.30 -1.03
CA GLN A 351 -1.64 -19.49 -2.41
C GLN A 351 -0.13 -19.24 -2.57
N SER A 352 0.57 -20.25 -3.09
CA SER A 352 1.95 -20.17 -3.56
C SER A 352 1.95 -19.93 -5.07
N GLY A 353 2.51 -18.79 -5.51
CA GLY A 353 2.49 -18.37 -6.91
C GLY A 353 3.12 -16.99 -7.13
N TRP A 354 4.43 -16.98 -7.41
CA TRP A 354 5.27 -15.80 -7.62
C TRP A 354 5.09 -15.20 -9.02
N GLY A 355 5.11 -13.87 -9.15
CA GLY A 355 4.96 -13.21 -10.44
C GLY A 355 5.07 -11.69 -10.38
N VAL A 356 4.74 -11.06 -11.50
CA VAL A 356 4.58 -9.60 -11.67
C VAL A 356 5.73 -8.82 -11.01
N ASP A 357 5.43 -7.92 -10.07
CA ASP A 357 6.40 -7.03 -9.43
C ASP A 357 7.35 -7.74 -8.47
N ALA A 358 6.88 -8.75 -7.74
CA ALA A 358 7.77 -9.56 -6.89
C ALA A 358 8.88 -10.22 -7.71
N ALA A 359 8.55 -10.72 -8.91
CA ALA A 359 9.51 -11.30 -9.84
C ALA A 359 10.38 -10.24 -10.53
N ALA A 360 9.81 -9.07 -10.88
CA ALA A 360 10.55 -7.98 -11.51
C ALA A 360 11.58 -7.35 -10.56
N MET A 361 11.18 -7.06 -9.33
CA MET A 361 12.05 -6.56 -8.26
C MET A 361 13.16 -7.57 -7.96
N GLY A 362 12.83 -8.86 -7.84
CA GLY A 362 13.82 -9.92 -7.59
C GLY A 362 14.91 -9.97 -8.67
N ARG A 363 14.53 -9.90 -9.95
CA ARG A 363 15.52 -9.86 -11.05
C ARG A 363 16.41 -8.62 -11.01
N ARG A 364 15.86 -7.46 -10.65
CA ARG A 364 16.65 -6.24 -10.52
C ARG A 364 17.62 -6.33 -9.33
N LEU A 365 17.17 -6.88 -8.19
CA LEU A 365 18.02 -7.10 -7.02
C LEU A 365 19.16 -8.07 -7.31
N ASP A 366 18.86 -9.17 -8.01
CA ASP A 366 19.86 -10.13 -8.47
C ASP A 366 20.94 -9.47 -9.33
N GLY A 367 20.53 -8.63 -10.28
CA GLY A 367 21.48 -7.87 -11.11
C GLY A 367 22.33 -6.87 -10.31
N LEU A 368 21.78 -6.25 -9.27
CA LEU A 368 22.52 -5.30 -8.42
C LEU A 368 23.51 -5.99 -7.47
N ARG A 369 23.21 -7.23 -7.06
CA ARG A 369 24.02 -8.00 -6.10
C ARG A 369 24.92 -9.04 -6.75
N ASP A 370 24.89 -9.16 -8.09
CA ASP A 370 25.55 -10.23 -8.84
C ASP A 370 25.15 -11.64 -8.32
N THR A 371 23.86 -11.79 -8.00
CA THR A 371 23.27 -13.06 -7.54
C THR A 371 22.31 -13.61 -8.58
N SER A 372 21.91 -14.87 -8.42
CA SER A 372 20.91 -15.51 -9.28
C SER A 372 19.95 -16.34 -8.44
N ASN A 373 18.81 -15.75 -8.08
CA ASN A 373 17.78 -16.38 -7.27
C ASN A 373 16.56 -16.75 -8.12
N PHE A 374 16.52 -18.00 -8.58
CA PHE A 374 15.38 -18.49 -9.32
C PHE A 374 14.22 -18.87 -8.39
N VAL A 375 13.12 -18.12 -8.48
CA VAL A 375 11.83 -18.46 -7.87
C VAL A 375 10.89 -18.96 -8.96
N PRO A 376 10.45 -20.23 -8.94
CA PRO A 376 9.51 -20.73 -9.92
C PRO A 376 8.21 -19.93 -9.85
N GLN A 377 7.62 -19.60 -11.00
CA GLN A 377 6.22 -19.18 -11.05
C GLN A 377 5.30 -20.39 -10.78
N GLY A 378 4.06 -20.14 -10.38
CA GLY A 378 3.12 -21.21 -10.10
C GLY A 378 1.77 -20.70 -9.60
N GLY A 379 0.91 -21.64 -9.20
CA GLY A 379 -0.41 -21.35 -8.65
C GLY A 379 -0.95 -22.57 -7.92
N VAL A 380 -0.51 -22.77 -6.68
CA VAL A 380 -0.93 -23.90 -5.84
C VAL A 380 -1.49 -23.36 -4.53
N VAL A 381 -2.65 -23.84 -4.12
CA VAL A 381 -3.19 -23.59 -2.78
C VAL A 381 -2.69 -24.67 -1.84
N TRP A 382 -1.97 -24.25 -0.81
CA TRP A 382 -1.59 -25.08 0.32
C TRP A 382 -2.60 -24.90 1.45
N VAL A 383 -2.94 -25.98 2.14
CA VAL A 383 -3.83 -25.98 3.31
C VAL A 383 -3.15 -26.76 4.43
N PHE A 384 -3.03 -26.14 5.59
CA PHE A 384 -2.36 -26.67 6.77
C PHE A 384 -3.36 -26.82 7.92
N ALA A 385 -3.21 -27.87 8.72
CA ALA A 385 -3.90 -28.07 9.98
C ALA A 385 -2.98 -28.88 10.91
N ILE A 386 -3.27 -28.86 12.22
CA ILE A 386 -2.60 -29.74 13.18
C ILE A 386 -3.25 -31.12 13.09
N GLU A 387 -2.44 -32.19 13.14
CA GLU A 387 -2.96 -33.56 13.24
C GLU A 387 -3.62 -33.76 14.62
N ASN A 388 -4.85 -34.28 14.61
CA ASN A 388 -5.62 -34.59 15.82
C ASN A 388 -5.10 -35.81 16.57
#